data_AF-A0A2R5L2J0-F1
#
_entry.id   AF-A0A2R5L2J0-F1
#
_cell.length_a   1.000
_cell.length_b   1.000
_cell.length_c   1.000
_cell.angle_alpha   90.00
_cell.angle_beta   90.00
_cell.angle_gamma   90.00
#
_symmetry.space_group_name_H-M   'P 1'
#
loop_
_entity.id
_entity.type
_entity.pdbx_description
1 polymer ?
#
loop_
_entity_poly.entity_id
_entity_poly.type
_entity_poly.pdbx_seq_one_letter_code
_entity_poly.pdbx_strand_id
1 'polypeptide(L)'
;RIVLQVFISLLKAHAMEARTVVRQALEILTPAMPQRMEDGNTMLTHWTRKILVEEGHSIGQLVHILQLVVRHVDVYQPVRQHLVHHITSAMHKLGFSITANMDQKRLAVDLA
;
A
#
# COMPACT_ATOMS: atom_id res chain seq x y z
N ARG A 1 7.01 -18.16 7.17
CA ARG A 1 5.54 -18.19 7.39
C ARG A 1 5.05 -17.05 8.28
N ILE A 2 5.59 -16.88 9.50
CA ILE A 2 5.15 -15.82 10.43
C ILE A 2 5.37 -14.40 9.88
N VAL A 3 6.54 -14.10 9.29
CA VAL A 3 6.83 -12.77 8.75
C VAL A 3 5.81 -12.30 7.71
N LEU A 4 5.48 -13.17 6.75
CA LEU A 4 4.45 -12.89 5.75
C LEU A 4 3.07 -12.66 6.39
N GLN A 5 2.69 -13.47 7.38
CA GLN A 5 1.41 -13.28 8.08
C GLN A 5 1.37 -11.94 8.83
N VAL A 6 2.45 -11.58 9.52
CA VAL A 6 2.56 -10.27 10.21
C VAL A 6 2.49 -9.12 9.20
N PHE A 7 3.20 -9.23 8.08
CA PHE A 7 3.14 -8.24 7.02
C PHE A 7 1.71 -8.06 6.50
N ILE A 8 1.01 -9.15 6.17
CA ILE A 8 -0.38 -9.11 5.70
C ILE A 8 -1.31 -8.47 6.75
N SER A 9 -1.16 -8.82 8.03
CA SER A 9 -1.96 -8.21 9.10
C SER A 9 -1.74 -6.71 9.20
N LEU A 10 -0.49 -6.25 9.06
CA LEU A 10 -0.15 -4.82 9.06
C LEU A 10 -0.67 -4.09 7.83
N LEU A 11 -0.67 -4.74 6.66
CA LEU A 11 -1.28 -4.18 5.45
C LEU A 11 -2.78 -3.93 5.63
N LYS A 12 -3.47 -4.70 6.49
CA LYS A 12 -4.92 -4.54 6.76
C LYS A 12 -5.22 -3.62 7.95
N ALA A 13 -4.22 -3.32 8.78
CA ALA A 13 -4.37 -2.54 10.01
C ALA A 13 -4.42 -1.02 9.74
N HIS A 14 -5.52 -0.54 9.16
CA HIS A 14 -5.71 0.87 8.78
C HIS A 14 -6.46 1.73 9.83
N ALA A 15 -6.63 1.21 11.05
CA ALA A 15 -7.28 1.95 12.13
C ALA A 15 -6.45 3.18 12.55
N MET A 16 -7.11 4.34 12.74
CA MET A 16 -6.42 5.61 13.04
C MET A 16 -5.57 5.54 14.31
N GLU A 17 -6.07 4.87 15.35
CA GLU A 17 -5.42 4.73 16.66
C GLU A 17 -4.08 3.97 16.58
N ALA A 18 -3.97 3.02 15.64
CA ALA A 18 -2.77 2.19 15.46
C ALA A 18 -1.83 2.68 14.35
N ARG A 19 -2.21 3.73 13.62
CA ARG A 19 -1.51 4.15 12.38
C ARG A 19 -0.02 4.39 12.58
N THR A 20 0.38 5.02 13.68
CA THR A 20 1.78 5.33 13.95
C THR A 20 2.63 4.06 14.12
N VAL A 21 2.18 3.12 14.96
CA VAL A 21 2.92 1.88 15.21
C VAL A 21 2.89 0.95 14.00
N VAL A 22 1.78 0.89 13.27
CA VAL A 22 1.69 0.10 12.03
C VAL A 22 2.66 0.63 10.98
N ARG A 23 2.74 1.96 10.82
CA ARG A 23 3.69 2.59 9.89
C ARG A 23 5.13 2.26 10.25
N GLN A 24 5.51 2.37 11.52
CA GLN A 24 6.87 2.03 11.97
C GLN A 24 7.20 0.55 11.73
N ALA A 25 6.25 -0.35 11.97
CA ALA A 25 6.46 -1.77 11.69
C ALA A 25 6.63 -2.04 10.18
N LEU A 26 5.82 -1.39 9.33
CA LEU A 26 5.92 -1.51 7.88
C LEU A 26 7.20 -0.87 7.32
N GLU A 27 7.73 0.18 7.96
CA GLU A 27 9.01 0.78 7.58
C GLU A 27 10.17 -0.22 7.63
N ILE A 28 10.12 -1.15 8.58
CA ILE A 28 11.13 -2.20 8.74
C ILE A 28 10.80 -3.41 7.86
N LEU A 29 9.54 -3.86 7.86
CA LEU A 29 9.16 -5.12 7.23
C LEU A 29 9.09 -5.03 5.70
N THR A 30 8.63 -3.91 5.14
CA THR A 30 8.47 -3.75 3.69
C THR A 30 9.79 -3.96 2.92
N PRO A 31 10.92 -3.30 3.26
CA PRO A 31 12.19 -3.57 2.58
C PRO A 31 12.76 -4.95 2.90
N ALA A 32 12.43 -5.53 4.06
CA ALA A 32 12.88 -6.87 4.44
C ALA A 32 12.23 -7.97 3.59
N MET A 33 11.00 -7.77 3.08
CA MET A 33 10.27 -8.75 2.28
C MET A 33 11.09 -9.25 1.05
N PRO A 34 11.47 -8.41 0.09
CA PRO A 34 12.24 -8.87 -1.07
C PRO A 34 13.70 -9.24 -0.75
N GLN A 35 14.26 -8.77 0.37
CA GLN A 35 15.64 -9.07 0.76
C GLN A 35 15.79 -10.41 1.49
N ARG A 36 14.74 -10.86 2.19
CA ARG A 36 14.82 -11.98 3.13
C ARG A 36 13.92 -13.15 2.71
N MET A 37 13.07 -12.97 1.70
CA MET A 37 12.20 -14.02 1.16
C MET A 37 12.48 -14.22 -0.33
N GLU A 38 12.64 -15.48 -0.74
CA GLU A 38 12.90 -15.87 -2.13
C GLU A 38 11.79 -15.40 -3.10
N ASP A 39 10.54 -15.40 -2.64
CA ASP A 39 9.35 -14.95 -3.35
C ASP A 39 8.87 -13.55 -2.91
N GLY A 40 9.72 -12.76 -2.25
CA GLY A 40 9.32 -11.51 -1.60
C GLY A 40 8.69 -10.48 -2.54
N ASN A 41 9.24 -10.31 -3.76
CA ASN A 41 8.65 -9.43 -4.77
C ASN A 41 7.28 -9.94 -5.27
N THR A 42 7.15 -11.25 -5.45
CA THR A 42 5.88 -11.89 -5.85
C THR A 42 4.82 -11.68 -4.76
N MET A 43 5.18 -11.89 -3.50
CA MET A 43 4.29 -11.69 -2.36
C MET A 43 3.91 -10.21 -2.19
N LEU A 44 4.87 -9.29 -2.31
CA LEU A 44 4.62 -7.85 -2.26
C LEU A 44 3.61 -7.43 -3.33
N THR A 45 3.81 -7.90 -4.57
CA THR A 45 2.90 -7.64 -5.69
C THR A 45 1.51 -8.21 -5.42
N HIS A 46 1.45 -9.49 -5.02
CA HIS A 46 0.19 -10.19 -4.81
C HIS A 46 -0.66 -9.50 -3.74
N TRP A 47 -0.12 -9.24 -2.56
CA TRP A 47 -0.89 -8.67 -1.45
C TRP A 47 -1.22 -7.19 -1.65
N THR A 48 -0.33 -6.42 -2.28
CA THR A 48 -0.64 -5.02 -2.63
C THR A 48 -1.77 -4.96 -3.65
N ARG A 49 -1.70 -5.75 -4.73
CA ARG A 49 -2.78 -5.85 -5.73
C ARG A 49 -4.08 -6.29 -5.09
N LYS A 50 -4.03 -7.32 -4.23
CA LYS A 50 -5.22 -7.85 -3.56
C LYS A 50 -5.96 -6.77 -2.79
N ILE A 51 -5.25 -5.93 -2.04
CA ILE A 51 -5.87 -4.81 -1.32
C ILE A 51 -6.44 -3.77 -2.28
N LEU A 52 -5.70 -3.39 -3.32
CA LEU A 52 -6.17 -2.39 -4.29
C LEU A 52 -7.45 -2.83 -5.02
N VAL A 53 -7.59 -4.13 -5.31
CA VAL A 53 -8.70 -4.68 -6.11
C VAL A 53 -9.86 -5.15 -5.24
N GLU A 54 -9.60 -5.99 -4.23
CA GLU A 54 -10.65 -6.66 -3.45
C GLU A 54 -11.10 -5.80 -2.26
N GLU A 55 -10.18 -5.05 -1.64
CA GLU A 55 -10.48 -4.21 -0.47
C GLU A 55 -10.56 -2.71 -0.81
N GLY A 56 -10.49 -2.37 -2.10
CA GLY A 56 -10.48 -0.99 -2.61
C GLY A 56 -11.78 -0.20 -2.38
N HIS A 57 -12.82 -0.82 -1.81
CA HIS A 57 -14.05 -0.13 -1.42
C HIS A 57 -13.84 0.78 -0.21
N SER A 58 -12.99 0.40 0.74
CA SER A 58 -12.65 1.22 1.90
C SER A 58 -11.62 2.28 1.53
N ILE A 59 -12.00 3.56 1.65
CA ILE A 59 -11.08 4.68 1.42
C ILE A 59 -9.91 4.65 2.41
N GLY A 60 -10.16 4.30 3.68
CA GLY A 60 -9.10 4.18 4.68
C GLY A 60 -8.05 3.13 4.30
N GLN A 61 -8.51 1.97 3.84
CA GLN A 61 -7.63 0.89 3.39
C GLN A 61 -6.86 1.27 2.12
N LEU A 62 -7.51 1.96 1.15
CA LEU A 62 -6.83 2.50 -0.03
C LEU A 62 -5.74 3.51 0.33
N VAL A 63 -6.06 4.47 1.20
CA VAL A 63 -5.09 5.48 1.66
C VAL A 63 -3.91 4.81 2.34
N HIS A 64 -4.17 3.80 3.19
CA HIS A 64 -3.13 3.07 3.91
C HIS A 64 -2.15 2.35 2.95
N ILE A 65 -2.66 1.56 2.00
CA ILE A 65 -1.79 0.83 1.07
C ILE A 65 -1.04 1.77 0.12
N LEU A 66 -1.68 2.86 -0.32
CA LEU A 66 -1.04 3.81 -1.24
C LEU A 66 0.04 4.65 -0.54
N GLN A 67 -0.15 5.02 0.73
CA GLN A 67 0.91 5.64 1.53
C GLN A 67 2.11 4.72 1.69
N LEU A 68 1.88 3.41 1.82
CA LEU A 68 2.97 2.43 1.86
C LEU A 68 3.76 2.41 0.55
N VAL A 69 3.07 2.41 -0.60
CA VAL A 69 3.71 2.44 -1.92
C VAL A 69 4.57 3.68 -2.10
N VAL A 70 4.04 4.87 -1.78
CA VAL A 70 4.79 6.14 -1.85
C VAL A 70 6.02 6.11 -0.93
N ARG A 71 5.86 5.64 0.30
CA ARG A 71 6.95 5.60 1.30
C ARG A 71 8.08 4.63 0.91
N HIS A 72 7.77 3.58 0.18
CA HIS A 72 8.72 2.53 -0.19
C HIS A 72 8.88 2.39 -1.71
N VAL A 73 8.92 3.52 -2.43
CA VAL A 73 9.00 3.54 -3.90
C VAL A 73 10.12 2.66 -4.46
N ASP A 74 11.29 2.66 -3.83
CA ASP A 74 12.45 1.85 -4.25
C ASP A 74 12.17 0.34 -4.13
N VAL A 75 11.43 -0.08 -3.10
CA VAL A 75 11.04 -1.47 -2.88
C VAL A 75 9.98 -1.90 -3.90
N TYR A 76 9.09 -0.99 -4.27
CA TYR A 76 8.02 -1.25 -5.24
C TYR A 76 8.46 -1.15 -6.70
N GLN A 77 9.60 -0.52 -6.99
CA GLN A 77 10.01 -0.26 -8.37
C GLN A 77 10.16 -1.54 -9.23
N PRO A 78 10.80 -2.63 -8.75
CA PRO A 78 10.90 -3.87 -9.54
C PRO A 78 9.55 -4.46 -9.95
N VAL A 79 8.48 -4.15 -9.21
CA VAL A 79 7.14 -4.71 -9.41
C VAL A 79 6.12 -3.70 -9.92
N ARG A 80 6.51 -2.44 -10.15
CA ARG A 80 5.62 -1.31 -10.50
C ARG A 80 4.70 -1.60 -11.67
N GLN A 81 5.21 -2.22 -12.74
CA GLN A 81 4.44 -2.54 -13.94
C GLN A 81 3.20 -3.40 -13.65
N HIS A 82 3.25 -4.22 -12.61
CA HIS A 82 2.14 -5.09 -12.21
C HIS A 82 1.05 -4.33 -11.44
N LEU A 83 1.37 -3.17 -10.86
CA LEU A 83 0.49 -2.43 -9.96
C LEU A 83 -0.02 -1.11 -10.56
N VAL A 84 0.69 -0.54 -11.54
CA VAL A 84 0.43 0.81 -12.07
C VAL A 84 -1.02 1.03 -12.47
N HIS A 85 -1.64 0.09 -13.20
CA HIS A 85 -3.03 0.21 -13.61
C HIS A 85 -4.01 0.33 -12.43
N HIS A 86 -3.80 -0.47 -11.38
CA HIS A 86 -4.64 -0.45 -10.18
C HIS A 86 -4.40 0.80 -9.34
N ILE A 87 -3.13 1.24 -9.23
CA ILE A 87 -2.77 2.48 -8.55
C ILE A 87 -3.43 3.67 -9.25
N THR A 88 -3.36 3.73 -10.59
CA THR A 88 -4.03 4.80 -11.37
C THR A 88 -5.53 4.81 -11.14
N SER A 89 -6.20 3.66 -11.09
CA SER A 89 -7.63 3.58 -10.76
C SER A 89 -7.94 4.12 -9.35
N ALA A 90 -7.13 3.72 -8.36
CA ALA A 90 -7.27 4.20 -6.99
C ALA A 90 -6.98 5.71 -6.84
N MET A 91 -5.97 6.23 -7.57
CA MET A 91 -5.67 7.67 -7.64
C MET A 91 -6.87 8.46 -8.16
N HIS A 92 -7.56 7.98 -9.20
CA HIS A 92 -8.74 8.66 -9.71
C HIS A 92 -9.82 8.77 -8.63
N LYS A 93 -10.04 7.69 -7.88
CA LYS A 93 -10.99 7.66 -6.76
C LYS A 93 -10.61 8.65 -5.64
N LEU A 94 -9.32 8.79 -5.33
CA LEU A 94 -8.83 9.70 -4.28
C LEU A 94 -8.74 11.17 -4.72
N GLY A 95 -8.39 11.44 -5.99
CA GLY A 95 -8.13 12.78 -6.49
C GLY A 95 -9.36 13.50 -7.04
N PHE A 96 -10.29 12.76 -7.65
CA PHE A 96 -11.41 13.34 -8.39
C PHE A 96 -12.79 13.06 -7.76
N SER A 97 -12.85 12.34 -6.65
CA SER A 97 -14.10 12.23 -5.90
C SER A 97 -14.50 13.60 -5.35
N ILE A 98 -15.79 13.95 -5.50
CA ILE A 98 -16.38 15.19 -4.96
C ILE A 98 -16.20 15.26 -3.43
N THR A 99 -16.18 14.10 -2.77
CA THR A 99 -16.01 13.98 -1.31
C THR A 99 -14.55 13.85 -0.87
N ALA A 100 -13.58 13.90 -1.80
CA ALA A 100 -12.17 13.75 -1.47
C ALA A 100 -11.65 14.92 -0.63
N ASN A 101 -11.01 14.61 0.49
CA ASN A 101 -10.34 15.60 1.33
C ASN A 101 -8.96 15.98 0.78
N MET A 102 -8.34 17.02 1.34
CA MET A 102 -7.05 17.53 0.86
C MET A 102 -5.91 16.53 0.99
N ASP A 103 -5.89 15.72 2.05
CA ASP A 103 -4.85 14.70 2.25
C ASP A 103 -4.93 13.59 1.19
N GLN A 104 -6.15 13.19 0.81
CA GLN A 104 -6.38 12.21 -0.26
C GLN A 104 -5.96 12.75 -1.63
N LYS A 105 -6.28 14.02 -1.92
CA LYS A 105 -5.83 14.69 -3.15
C LYS A 105 -4.32 14.81 -3.21
N ARG A 106 -3.67 15.18 -2.09
CA ARG A 106 -2.21 15.22 -1.99
C ARG A 106 -1.58 13.85 -2.25
N LEU A 107 -2.11 12.80 -1.62
CA LEU A 107 -1.64 11.43 -1.86
C LEU A 107 -1.78 11.02 -3.33
N ALA A 108 -2.86 11.42 -4.00
CA ALA A 108 -3.03 11.17 -5.42
C ALA A 108 -1.97 11.89 -6.28
N VAL A 109 -1.51 13.08 -5.86
CA VAL A 109 -0.42 13.80 -6.52
C VAL A 109 0.93 13.13 -6.24
N ASP A 110 1.18 12.70 -5.00
CA ASP A 110 2.44 12.02 -4.62
C ASP A 110 2.65 10.67 -5.36
N LEU A 111 1.58 10.12 -5.97
CA LEU A 111 1.60 8.89 -6.75
C LEU A 111 1.81 9.10 -8.27
N ALA A 112 1.66 10.34 -8.75
CA ALA A 112 1.75 10.70 -10.17
C ALA A 112 3.20 10.84 -10.63
#